data_AF-B4WST4-F1
#
_entry.id   AF-B4WST4-F1
#
_cell.length_a   1.000
_cell.length_b   1.000
_cell.length_c   1.000
_cell.angle_alpha   90.00
_cell.angle_beta   90.00
_cell.angle_gamma   90.00
#
_symmetry.space_group_name_H-M   'P 1'
#
loop_
_entity.id
_entity.type
_entity.pdbx_description
1 polymer ?
#
loop_
_entity_poly.entity_id
_entity_poly.type
_entity_poly.pdbx_seq_one_letter_code
_entity_poly.pdbx_strand_id
1 'polypeptide(L)'
;MKMMSSHEQTVRKQGWVGRFAWYKVGAITYILWGLWHLRVVACLWQFGATLAEPAGVGVRLQQGAFHILFFAVCAIAVGFLNWRNSRIGYWINLFAITWTEIGLFLLFILPGTFPWLPTGWVGPALWVVAVVFTTLGLLRNSQTP
;
A
#
# COMPACT_ATOMS: atom_id res chain seq x y z
N MET A 1 -30.48 40.87 8.77
CA MET A 1 -29.28 40.07 8.40
C MET A 1 -28.58 39.65 9.69
N LYS A 2 -28.72 38.39 10.11
CA LYS A 2 -28.20 37.91 11.41
C LYS A 2 -26.69 37.63 11.25
N MET A 3 -25.85 38.44 11.89
CA MET A 3 -24.40 38.19 11.93
C MET A 3 -24.17 36.91 12.73
N MET A 4 -23.67 35.86 12.07
CA MET A 4 -23.25 34.63 12.73
C MET A 4 -22.09 34.91 13.68
N SER A 5 -22.10 34.25 14.84
CA SER A 5 -21.03 34.42 15.83
C SER A 5 -19.71 33.84 15.30
N SER A 6 -18.58 34.37 15.79
CA SER A 6 -17.24 33.84 15.51
C SER A 6 -17.16 32.32 15.73
N HIS A 7 -17.80 31.83 16.80
CA HIS A 7 -17.89 30.39 17.11
C HIS A 7 -18.63 29.57 16.03
N GLU A 8 -19.73 30.08 15.48
CA GLU A 8 -20.47 29.39 14.41
C GLU A 8 -19.67 29.36 13.09
N GLN A 9 -18.84 30.38 12.84
CA GLN A 9 -17.95 30.40 11.67
C GLN A 9 -16.81 29.38 11.81
N THR A 10 -16.26 29.20 13.02
CA THR A 10 -15.20 28.20 13.29
C THR A 10 -15.74 26.77 13.17
N VAL A 11 -16.93 26.50 13.72
CA VAL A 11 -17.60 25.19 13.61
C VAL A 11 -17.96 24.87 12.15
N ARG A 12 -18.44 25.84 11.35
CA ARG A 12 -18.70 25.62 9.91
C ARG A 12 -17.43 25.41 9.10
N LYS A 13 -16.34 26.14 9.38
CA LYS A 13 -15.04 25.91 8.71
C LYS A 13 -14.48 24.53 9.05
N GLN A 14 -14.61 24.07 10.30
CA GLN A 14 -14.25 22.70 10.69
C GLN A 14 -15.15 21.64 10.06
N GLY A 15 -16.45 21.91 9.89
CA GLY A 15 -17.39 20.97 9.27
C GLY A 15 -17.18 20.72 7.76
N TRP A 16 -16.49 21.63 7.06
CA TRP A 16 -16.25 21.51 5.61
C TRP A 16 -14.83 21.04 5.27
N VAL A 17 -13.83 21.44 6.06
CA VAL A 17 -12.44 20.94 5.95
C VAL A 17 -12.25 19.60 6.68
N GLY A 18 -13.19 19.24 7.56
CA GLY A 18 -13.07 18.12 8.52
C GLY A 18 -13.51 16.73 8.04
N ARG A 19 -13.63 16.45 6.74
CA ARG A 19 -14.02 15.09 6.27
C ARG A 19 -13.18 14.57 5.11
N PHE A 20 -11.95 15.03 4.93
CA PHE A 20 -11.05 14.27 4.07
C PHE A 20 -10.64 12.99 4.79
N ALA A 21 -11.23 11.87 4.39
CA ALA A 21 -10.98 10.57 5.00
C ALA A 21 -9.64 10.01 4.50
N TRP A 22 -8.52 10.55 4.99
CA TRP A 22 -7.15 10.17 4.62
C TRP A 22 -6.95 8.64 4.61
N TYR A 23 -7.49 7.94 5.62
CA TYR A 23 -7.44 6.48 5.70
C TYR A 23 -8.12 5.75 4.54
N LYS A 24 -9.16 6.33 3.90
CA LYS A 24 -9.80 5.75 2.72
C LYS A 24 -8.90 5.84 1.50
N VAL A 25 -8.22 6.98 1.31
CA VAL A 25 -7.22 7.11 0.25
C VAL A 25 -6.15 6.06 0.44
N GLY A 26 -5.56 5.96 1.64
CA GLY A 26 -4.54 4.96 1.93
C GLY A 26 -5.04 3.51 1.77
N ALA A 27 -6.29 3.22 2.15
CA ALA A 27 -6.90 1.90 1.94
C ALA A 27 -7.05 1.55 0.46
N ILE A 28 -7.52 2.49 -0.37
CA ILE A 28 -7.58 2.30 -1.83
C ILE A 28 -6.18 2.03 -2.37
N THR A 29 -5.19 2.79 -1.91
CA THR A 29 -3.81 2.63 -2.36
C THR A 29 -3.24 1.26 -1.98
N TYR A 30 -3.53 0.71 -0.80
CA TYR A 30 -3.16 -0.67 -0.45
C TYR A 30 -3.82 -1.71 -1.36
N ILE A 31 -5.09 -1.52 -1.71
CA ILE A 31 -5.79 -2.42 -2.65
C ILE A 31 -5.15 -2.34 -4.04
N LEU A 32 -4.88 -1.12 -4.53
CA LEU A 32 -4.20 -0.91 -5.81
C LEU A 32 -2.81 -1.52 -5.82
N TRP A 33 -2.07 -1.43 -4.71
CA TRP A 33 -0.77 -2.09 -4.54
C TRP A 33 -0.90 -3.60 -4.73
N GLY A 34 -1.88 -4.23 -4.08
CA GLY A 34 -2.13 -5.66 -4.23
C GLY A 34 -2.51 -6.05 -5.65
N LEU A 35 -3.41 -5.29 -6.29
CA LEU A 35 -3.83 -5.53 -7.68
C LEU A 35 -2.67 -5.41 -8.67
N TRP A 36 -1.79 -4.41 -8.49
CA TRP A 36 -0.57 -4.29 -9.29
C TRP A 36 0.32 -5.52 -9.13
N HIS A 37 0.48 -6.02 -7.90
CA HIS A 37 1.32 -7.18 -7.62
C HIS A 37 0.74 -8.49 -8.16
N LEU A 38 -0.58 -8.63 -8.33
CA LEU A 38 -1.15 -9.78 -9.04
C LEU A 38 -0.60 -9.89 -10.49
N ARG A 39 -0.40 -8.76 -11.17
CA ARG A 39 0.24 -8.74 -12.49
C ARG A 39 1.73 -9.15 -12.39
N VAL A 40 2.45 -8.63 -11.39
CA VAL A 40 3.86 -8.98 -11.16
C VAL A 40 4.01 -10.48 -10.91
N VAL A 41 3.13 -11.07 -10.09
CA VAL A 41 3.07 -12.50 -9.83
C VAL A 41 2.90 -13.28 -11.14
N ALA A 42 1.92 -12.90 -11.97
CA ALA A 42 1.68 -13.59 -13.23
C ALA A 42 2.92 -13.54 -14.14
N CYS A 43 3.58 -12.39 -14.25
CA CYS A 43 4.81 -12.24 -15.04
C CYS A 43 5.96 -13.11 -14.49
N LEU A 44 6.20 -13.08 -13.18
CA LEU A 44 7.28 -13.87 -12.56
C LEU A 44 7.01 -15.37 -12.66
N TRP A 45 5.76 -15.78 -12.49
CA TRP A 45 5.36 -17.18 -12.59
C TRP A 45 5.58 -17.73 -13.99
N GLN A 46 5.12 -16.99 -15.00
CA GLN A 46 5.29 -17.34 -16.41
C GLN A 46 6.77 -17.34 -16.80
N PHE A 47 7.53 -16.30 -16.39
CA PHE A 47 8.96 -16.25 -16.68
C PHE A 47 9.70 -17.42 -16.04
N GLY A 48 9.41 -17.76 -14.79
CA GLY A 48 10.00 -18.92 -14.12
C GLY A 48 9.72 -20.24 -14.84
N ALA A 49 8.54 -20.39 -15.45
CA ALA A 49 8.19 -21.56 -16.25
C ALA A 49 8.99 -21.67 -17.57
N THR A 50 9.56 -20.58 -18.07
CA THR A 50 10.40 -20.59 -19.28
C THR A 50 11.86 -20.95 -19.01
N LEU A 51 12.29 -20.93 -17.74
CA LEU A 51 13.66 -21.19 -17.33
C LEU A 51 13.85 -22.70 -17.08
N ALA A 52 14.08 -23.44 -18.16
CA ALA A 52 14.28 -24.90 -18.11
C ALA A 52 15.59 -25.30 -17.43
N GLU A 53 16.66 -24.53 -17.59
CA GLU A 53 17.97 -24.82 -16.99
C GLU A 53 18.69 -23.55 -16.48
N PRO A 54 19.36 -23.61 -15.30
CA PRO A 54 19.35 -24.70 -14.33
C PRO A 54 17.96 -24.85 -13.69
N ALA A 55 17.43 -26.08 -13.63
CA ALA A 55 16.06 -26.36 -13.17
C ALA A 55 15.66 -25.69 -11.83
N GLY A 56 16.63 -25.42 -10.95
CA GLY A 56 16.39 -24.75 -9.66
C GLY A 56 16.03 -23.26 -9.76
N VAL A 57 16.44 -22.55 -10.81
CA VAL A 57 16.25 -21.09 -10.91
C VAL A 57 14.78 -20.75 -11.15
N GLY A 58 14.12 -21.43 -12.09
CA GLY A 58 12.70 -21.23 -12.39
C GLY A 58 11.81 -21.51 -11.17
N VAL A 59 12.09 -22.59 -10.43
CA VAL A 59 11.37 -22.96 -9.21
C VAL A 59 11.49 -21.89 -8.12
N ARG A 60 12.70 -21.34 -7.89
CA ARG A 60 12.89 -20.27 -6.89
C ARG A 60 12.18 -18.98 -7.29
N LEU A 61 12.14 -18.68 -8.58
CA LEU A 61 11.40 -17.52 -9.06
C LEU A 61 9.89 -17.67 -8.85
N GLN A 62 9.33 -18.86 -9.16
CA GLN A 62 7.92 -19.17 -8.91
C GLN A 62 7.59 -19.18 -7.41
N GLN A 63 8.50 -19.68 -6.56
CA GLN A 63 8.36 -19.57 -5.11
C GLN A 63 8.33 -18.10 -4.66
N GLY A 64 9.17 -17.24 -5.23
CA GLY A 64 9.12 -15.79 -5.01
C GLY A 64 7.77 -15.19 -5.43
N ALA A 65 7.27 -15.58 -6.61
CA ALA A 65 5.95 -15.16 -7.09
C ALA A 65 4.82 -15.60 -6.14
N PHE A 66 4.88 -16.81 -5.59
CA PHE A 66 3.92 -17.28 -4.59
C PHE A 66 3.91 -16.42 -3.32
N HIS A 67 5.08 -16.05 -2.80
CA HIS A 67 5.14 -15.16 -1.63
C HIS A 67 4.56 -13.78 -1.94
N ILE A 68 4.86 -13.20 -3.11
CA ILE A 68 4.28 -11.92 -3.53
C ILE A 68 2.76 -12.04 -3.66
N LEU A 69 2.24 -13.15 -4.18
CA LEU A 69 0.80 -13.42 -4.26
C LEU A 69 0.14 -13.40 -2.88
N PHE A 70 0.75 -14.08 -1.90
CA PHE A 70 0.26 -14.09 -0.53
C PHE A 70 0.16 -12.66 0.03
N PHE A 71 1.22 -11.86 -0.09
CA PHE A 71 1.22 -10.47 0.36
C PHE A 71 0.23 -9.59 -0.40
N ALA A 72 0.07 -9.78 -1.70
CA ALA A 72 -0.90 -9.05 -2.52
C ALA A 72 -2.35 -9.33 -2.08
N VAL A 73 -2.70 -10.60 -1.83
CA VAL A 73 -4.02 -10.99 -1.32
C VAL A 73 -4.25 -10.44 0.09
N CYS A 74 -3.25 -10.54 0.98
CA CYS A 74 -3.31 -9.94 2.31
C CYS A 74 -3.52 -8.43 2.25
N ALA A 75 -2.78 -7.72 1.38
CA ALA A 75 -2.90 -6.28 1.20
C ALA A 75 -4.33 -5.86 0.83
N ILE A 76 -4.96 -6.58 -0.10
CA ILE A 76 -6.34 -6.35 -0.53
C ILE A 76 -7.32 -6.62 0.62
N ALA A 77 -7.22 -7.80 1.25
CA ALA A 77 -8.14 -8.22 2.31
C ALA A 77 -8.08 -7.26 3.52
N VAL A 78 -6.87 -6.89 3.94
CA VAL A 78 -6.64 -5.97 5.06
C VAL A 78 -6.96 -4.52 4.67
N GLY A 79 -6.89 -4.19 3.38
CA GLY A 79 -7.34 -2.89 2.84
C GLY A 79 -8.77 -2.55 3.23
N PHE A 80 -9.67 -3.54 3.33
CA PHE A 80 -11.04 -3.34 3.83
C PHE A 80 -11.11 -2.99 5.33
N LEU A 81 -10.12 -3.41 6.13
CA LEU A 81 -9.97 -2.98 7.52
C LEU A 81 -9.41 -1.55 7.58
N ASN A 82 -8.44 -1.21 6.72
CA ASN A 82 -7.95 0.16 6.60
C ASN A 82 -9.05 1.12 6.15
N TRP A 83 -9.98 0.67 5.30
CA TRP A 83 -11.14 1.45 4.88
C TRP A 83 -12.06 1.85 6.05
N ARG A 84 -12.03 1.09 7.15
CA ARG A 84 -12.74 1.40 8.40
C ARG A 84 -11.85 2.07 9.45
N ASN A 85 -10.65 2.53 9.05
CA ASN A 85 -9.62 3.11 9.93
C ASN A 85 -9.22 2.17 11.09
N SER A 86 -9.22 0.86 10.87
CA SER A 86 -8.86 -0.13 11.89
C SER A 86 -7.37 -0.05 12.25
N ARG A 87 -7.06 0.03 13.56
CA ARG A 87 -5.67 -0.01 14.07
C ARG A 87 -4.97 -1.33 13.77
N ILE A 88 -5.70 -2.44 13.87
CA ILE A 88 -5.15 -3.77 13.54
C ILE A 88 -4.83 -3.83 12.04
N GLY A 89 -5.76 -3.38 11.20
CA GLY A 89 -5.54 -3.34 9.75
C GLY A 89 -4.36 -2.44 9.35
N TYR A 90 -4.17 -1.31 10.05
CA TYR A 90 -3.00 -0.45 9.86
C TYR A 90 -1.70 -1.20 10.11
N TRP A 91 -1.54 -1.82 11.27
CA TRP A 91 -0.29 -2.50 11.60
C TRP A 91 0.00 -3.69 10.68
N ILE A 92 -1.03 -4.49 10.35
CA ILE A 92 -0.85 -5.63 9.43
C ILE A 92 -0.35 -5.14 8.08
N ASN A 93 -1.03 -4.18 7.44
CA ASN A 93 -0.62 -3.72 6.11
C ASN A 93 0.69 -2.92 6.13
N LEU A 94 0.93 -2.13 7.18
CA LEU A 94 2.19 -1.44 7.35
C LEU A 94 3.35 -2.43 7.35
N PHE A 95 3.33 -3.44 8.22
CA PHE A 95 4.45 -4.37 8.30
C PHE A 95 4.56 -5.29 7.09
N ALA A 96 3.45 -5.87 6.62
CA ALA A 96 3.47 -6.80 5.50
C ALA A 96 4.02 -6.17 4.21
N ILE A 97 3.55 -4.96 3.87
CA ILE A 97 3.93 -4.32 2.62
C ILE A 97 5.31 -3.67 2.75
N THR A 98 5.62 -3.05 3.89
CA THR A 98 6.96 -2.51 4.15
C THR A 98 8.03 -3.62 4.08
N TRP A 99 7.75 -4.82 4.59
CA TRP A 99 8.67 -5.95 4.47
C TRP A 99 8.96 -6.31 3.01
N THR A 100 7.92 -6.33 2.18
CA THR A 100 8.04 -6.64 0.75
C THR A 100 8.83 -5.56 0.01
N GLU A 101 8.56 -4.29 0.29
CA GLU A 101 9.16 -3.13 -0.39
C GLU A 101 10.60 -2.86 0.05
N ILE A 102 10.92 -3.04 1.33
CA ILE A 102 12.31 -2.94 1.81
C ILE A 102 13.16 -4.04 1.17
N GLY A 103 12.63 -5.26 1.06
CA GLY A 103 13.32 -6.34 0.33
C GLY A 103 13.60 -5.97 -1.12
N LEU A 104 12.61 -5.44 -1.83
CA LEU A 104 12.78 -4.93 -3.20
C LEU A 104 13.87 -3.85 -3.27
N PHE A 105 13.80 -2.86 -2.38
CA PHE A 105 14.72 -1.73 -2.39
C PHE A 105 16.16 -2.17 -2.13
N LEU A 106 16.40 -2.94 -1.07
CA LEU A 106 17.75 -3.36 -0.68
C LEU A 106 18.40 -4.35 -1.64
N LEU A 107 17.59 -5.26 -2.23
CA LEU A 107 18.13 -6.36 -3.02
C LEU A 107 18.16 -6.08 -4.53
N PHE A 108 17.34 -5.14 -5.02
CA PHE A 108 17.23 -4.90 -6.46
C PHE A 108 17.46 -3.44 -6.86
N ILE A 109 16.85 -2.48 -6.16
CA ILE A 109 16.99 -1.06 -6.51
C ILE A 109 18.36 -0.52 -6.09
N LEU A 110 18.75 -0.71 -4.84
CA LEU A 110 20.02 -0.23 -4.29
C LEU A 110 21.24 -0.82 -5.03
N PRO A 111 21.27 -2.12 -5.40
CA PRO A 111 22.35 -2.68 -6.21
C PRO A 111 22.31 -2.28 -7.70
N GLY A 112 21.26 -1.57 -8.14
CA GLY A 112 21.10 -1.14 -9.54
C GLY A 112 20.76 -2.27 -10.52
N THR A 113 20.35 -3.44 -10.02
CA THR A 113 19.98 -4.61 -10.85
C THR A 113 18.54 -4.53 -11.36
N PHE A 114 17.75 -3.60 -10.84
CA PHE A 114 16.36 -3.37 -11.26
C PHE A 114 16.25 -2.22 -12.27
N PRO A 115 15.45 -2.35 -13.34
CA PRO A 115 15.24 -1.27 -14.27
C PRO A 115 14.60 -0.06 -13.58
N TRP A 116 15.29 1.09 -13.67
CA TRP A 116 14.96 2.30 -12.93
C TRP A 116 13.60 2.92 -13.33
N LEU A 117 13.00 2.62 -14.48
CA LEU A 117 11.72 3.17 -14.96
C LEU A 117 11.12 2.27 -16.07
N PRO A 118 9.78 2.19 -16.28
CA PRO A 118 8.68 2.82 -15.53
C PRO A 118 7.91 1.86 -14.59
N THR A 119 8.06 0.54 -14.71
CA THR A 119 7.26 -0.44 -13.94
C THR A 119 7.78 -0.65 -12.53
N GLY A 120 9.07 -0.43 -12.28
CA GLY A 120 9.70 -0.81 -11.02
C GLY A 120 9.32 0.02 -9.80
N TRP A 121 8.91 1.28 -10.00
CA TRP A 121 8.56 2.20 -8.91
C TRP A 121 7.09 2.21 -8.52
N VAL A 122 6.22 1.54 -9.29
CA VAL A 122 4.77 1.57 -9.04
C VAL A 122 4.44 0.97 -7.67
N GLY A 123 5.06 -0.15 -7.30
CA GLY A 123 4.94 -0.75 -5.96
C GLY A 123 5.37 0.20 -4.85
N PRO A 124 6.64 0.65 -4.84
CA PRO A 124 7.15 1.58 -3.83
C PRO A 124 6.33 2.87 -3.69
N ALA A 125 5.90 3.46 -4.82
CA ALA A 125 5.12 4.69 -4.81
C ALA A 125 3.74 4.46 -4.16
N LEU A 126 3.04 3.38 -4.53
CA LEU A 126 1.77 3.02 -3.92
C LEU A 126 1.94 2.72 -2.43
N TRP A 127 3.02 2.03 -2.03
CA TRP A 127 3.31 1.76 -0.63
C TRP A 127 3.50 3.03 0.20
N VAL A 128 4.36 3.96 -0.26
CA VAL A 128 4.61 5.23 0.45
C VAL A 128 3.31 6.02 0.61
N VAL A 129 2.53 6.15 -0.47
CA VAL A 129 1.24 6.85 -0.42
C VAL A 129 0.29 6.14 0.55
N ALA A 130 0.17 4.82 0.50
CA ALA A 130 -0.72 4.08 1.39
C ALA A 130 -0.35 4.25 2.87
N VAL A 131 0.93 4.14 3.22
CA VAL A 131 1.43 4.31 4.58
C VAL A 131 1.19 5.72 5.08
N VAL A 132 1.54 6.75 4.30
CA VAL A 132 1.36 8.16 4.70
C VAL A 132 -0.11 8.44 4.97
N PHE A 133 -1.00 8.08 4.05
CA PHE A 133 -2.42 8.41 4.18
C PHE A 133 -3.13 7.61 5.29
N THR A 134 -2.78 6.34 5.50
CA THR A 134 -3.32 5.56 6.63
C THR A 134 -2.78 6.02 7.98
N THR A 135 -1.52 6.46 8.04
CA THR A 135 -0.92 7.07 9.24
C THR A 135 -1.63 8.38 9.60
N LEU A 136 -1.81 9.27 8.62
CA LEU A 136 -2.54 10.53 8.80
C LEU A 136 -4.00 10.28 9.26
N GLY A 137 -4.63 9.23 8.73
CA GLY A 137 -5.97 8.82 9.13
C GLY A 137 -6.08 8.39 10.60
N LEU A 138 -5.09 7.64 11.11
CA LEU A 138 -5.03 7.27 12.52
C LEU A 138 -4.75 8.47 13.43
N LEU A 139 -3.75 9.29 13.08
CA LEU A 139 -3.33 10.43 13.91
C LEU A 139 -4.43 11.49 14.07
N ARG A 140 -5.19 11.76 13.00
CA ARG A 140 -6.27 12.77 13.04
C ARG A 140 -7.52 12.28 13.76
N ASN A 141 -7.83 10.98 13.72
CA ASN A 141 -8.98 10.41 14.44
C ASN A 141 -8.68 10.19 15.94
N SER A 142 -7.42 10.13 16.37
CA SER A 142 -7.09 10.13 17.81
C SER A 142 -7.22 11.51 18.48
N GLN A 143 -7.39 12.58 17.71
CA GLN A 143 -7.51 13.96 18.21
C GLN A 143 -8.96 14.42 18.40
N THR A 144 -9.94 13.61 18.02
CA THR A 144 -11.34 13.82 18.38
C THR A 144 -11.65 13.03 19.66
N PRO A 145 -11.86 13.70 20.81
CA PRO A 145 -12.27 13.04 22.05
C PRO A 145 -13.64 12.39 21.93
#